data_AF-A0A7X7SSJ4-F1
#
_entry.id   AF-A0A7X7SSJ4-F1
#
_cell.length_a   1.000
_cell.length_b   1.000
_cell.length_c   1.000
_cell.angle_alpha   90.00
_cell.angle_beta   90.00
_cell.angle_gamma   90.00
#
_symmetry.space_group_name_H-M   'P 1'
#
loop_
_entity.id
_entity.type
_entity.pdbx_description
1 polymer ?
#
loop_
_entity_poly.entity_id
_entity_poly.type
_entity_poly.pdbx_seq_one_letter_code
_entity_poly.pdbx_strand_id
1 'polypeptide(L)'
;MKYLIIVILSVLILLTGCNLDKNTITTKKATTTKELTTTTETSTEDVGVTPTKEPILPSVISDNMILQQNKPIRVWGKAEPGVIITVKMIRDKDQEIIYNDKITTDAEGNWLVEFASLKGSFDTYHFVISDILHEITVSDVVVGEVWVAGGQSNMDVELRYIINGRYYLNTANYEHLRIFYQKITPFDNNNADFSYYPEFDVQGGYWAKATSGDNVANCSGIGYIYALTLYNHLNMPVGIINSSKGGSSIHTWMSREIIDKTSEVKTYVQSIGAYKTPSTWNNWRKNTAFWEQNYNQASAMYNHKIAPLINYNIKGFIWYQGENDCKVPGYYYYALNALIKDYSEKFRTPELPFAIIQLAPRSDITQDWYPDFLLTQHRVVKDNPETRAIIPIHDVDLTWNYGDYYDRQPVHPLDKAPVGTRTAKAMLTLIYQYSTDYLAPEYTHHEIVDSEVHLYFNHAEAGLKTKGSSKIKMLQVIKKNGTRVDVTGVIDGNKVIINYDNLAEVQYIAYGYAAMNHDANLFNKLDVPVVPFKIKL
;
A
#
# COMPACT_ATOMS: atom_id res chain seq x y z
N MET A 1 -57.81 -4.98 -1.53
CA MET A 1 -58.32 -3.77 -2.25
C MET A 1 -57.20 -3.34 -3.20
N LYS A 2 -57.28 -3.64 -4.52
CA LYS A 2 -57.92 -2.82 -5.59
C LYS A 2 -57.10 -1.52 -5.82
N TYR A 3 -56.50 -1.15 -6.96
CA TYR A 3 -56.56 -1.45 -8.41
C TYR A 3 -55.19 -1.02 -9.06
N LEU A 4 -54.58 -1.71 -10.05
CA LEU A 4 -54.77 -1.71 -11.53
C LEU A 4 -54.25 -0.42 -12.24
N ILE A 5 -53.36 -0.48 -13.25
CA ILE A 5 -53.58 -0.51 -14.74
C ILE A 5 -52.15 -0.58 -15.39
N ILE A 6 -51.68 -1.61 -16.13
CA ILE A 6 -51.90 -2.11 -17.53
C ILE A 6 -51.78 -1.07 -18.66
N VAL A 7 -50.76 -1.20 -19.54
CA VAL A 7 -50.90 -1.18 -21.02
C VAL A 7 -49.81 -2.04 -21.67
N ILE A 8 -50.25 -2.94 -22.56
CA ILE A 8 -49.53 -3.78 -23.52
C ILE A 8 -49.64 -3.11 -24.91
N LEU A 9 -48.62 -3.18 -25.77
CA LEU A 9 -48.82 -3.59 -27.19
C LEU A 9 -47.52 -3.92 -27.94
N SER A 10 -47.55 -5.11 -28.52
CA SER A 10 -46.66 -5.77 -29.48
C SER A 10 -47.02 -5.43 -30.94
N VAL A 11 -46.05 -5.44 -31.88
CA VAL A 11 -46.27 -5.82 -33.30
C VAL A 11 -45.00 -6.47 -33.88
N LEU A 12 -45.21 -7.55 -34.64
CA LEU A 12 -44.25 -8.44 -35.31
C LEU A 12 -44.58 -8.47 -36.83
N ILE A 13 -43.60 -8.89 -37.66
CA ILE A 13 -43.68 -9.47 -39.03
C ILE A 13 -43.76 -8.52 -40.24
N LEU A 14 -42.75 -8.58 -41.14
CA LEU A 14 -42.89 -9.08 -42.53
C LEU A 14 -41.56 -9.10 -43.31
N LEU A 15 -41.15 -10.33 -43.67
CA LEU A 15 -40.21 -10.72 -44.74
C LEU A 15 -40.98 -10.82 -46.07
N THR A 16 -40.40 -10.35 -47.17
CA THR A 16 -40.47 -10.82 -48.58
C THR A 16 -39.79 -9.75 -49.45
N GLY A 17 -39.00 -10.02 -50.49
CA GLY A 17 -38.69 -11.23 -51.23
C GLY A 17 -37.66 -10.94 -52.34
N CYS A 18 -37.21 -12.01 -52.99
CA CYS A 18 -36.28 -12.07 -54.12
C CYS A 18 -36.67 -11.20 -55.32
N ASN A 19 -35.68 -10.75 -56.10
CA ASN A 19 -35.62 -11.18 -57.50
C ASN A 19 -34.21 -11.06 -58.12
N LEU A 20 -33.90 -12.08 -58.92
CA LEU A 20 -32.74 -12.20 -59.81
C LEU A 20 -32.89 -11.26 -61.00
N ASP A 21 -31.76 -10.85 -61.60
CA ASP A 21 -31.70 -10.80 -63.06
C ASP A 21 -30.30 -11.06 -63.63
N LYS A 22 -30.35 -11.78 -64.75
CA LYS A 22 -29.24 -12.32 -65.53
C LYS A 22 -28.68 -11.24 -66.47
N ASN A 23 -27.39 -11.31 -66.78
CA ASN A 23 -26.92 -10.99 -68.13
C ASN A 23 -25.60 -11.69 -68.49
N THR A 24 -25.48 -11.99 -69.77
CA THR A 24 -24.70 -13.08 -70.37
C THR A 24 -23.60 -12.54 -71.32
N ILE A 25 -22.61 -13.39 -71.64
CA ILE A 25 -21.69 -13.37 -72.83
C ILE A 25 -20.43 -12.48 -72.63
N THR A 26 -19.18 -12.96 -72.76
CA THR A 26 -18.55 -13.49 -73.99
C THR A 26 -17.42 -14.52 -73.79
N THR A 27 -17.29 -15.38 -74.78
CA THR A 27 -16.35 -16.48 -75.04
C THR A 27 -14.85 -16.13 -75.14
N LYS A 28 -13.99 -17.07 -74.71
CA LYS A 28 -12.77 -17.48 -75.47
C LYS A 28 -12.38 -18.92 -75.14
N LYS A 29 -12.26 -19.73 -76.20
CA LYS A 29 -11.76 -21.12 -76.24
C LYS A 29 -10.25 -21.17 -75.95
N ALA A 30 -9.82 -22.17 -75.17
CA ALA A 30 -8.60 -22.93 -75.45
C ALA A 30 -8.74 -24.33 -74.84
N THR A 31 -8.33 -25.31 -75.64
CA THR A 31 -8.57 -26.75 -75.49
C THR A 31 -7.41 -27.41 -74.77
N THR A 32 -7.65 -28.21 -73.72
CA THR A 32 -6.82 -29.42 -73.47
C THR A 32 -7.55 -30.47 -72.62
N THR A 33 -7.29 -31.70 -73.03
CA THR A 33 -7.78 -33.04 -72.66
C THR A 33 -7.79 -33.46 -71.19
N LYS A 34 -8.84 -34.20 -70.83
CA LYS A 34 -8.92 -35.42 -69.97
C LYS A 34 -8.08 -35.47 -68.68
N GLU A 35 -8.75 -35.58 -67.54
CA GLU A 35 -8.86 -36.84 -66.79
C GLU A 35 -10.01 -36.75 -65.77
N LEU A 36 -10.82 -37.80 -65.71
CA LEU A 36 -11.91 -37.97 -64.75
C LEU A 36 -11.32 -38.73 -63.55
N THR A 37 -11.07 -38.03 -62.45
CA THR A 37 -10.81 -38.63 -61.15
C THR A 37 -11.76 -37.99 -60.15
N THR A 38 -12.84 -38.70 -59.86
CA THR A 38 -13.74 -38.43 -58.75
C THR A 38 -13.03 -38.77 -57.45
N THR A 39 -12.36 -37.80 -56.84
CA THR A 39 -11.98 -37.84 -55.43
C THR A 39 -13.05 -37.11 -54.63
N THR A 40 -13.86 -37.87 -53.90
CA THR A 40 -14.66 -37.36 -52.78
C THR A 40 -13.71 -36.88 -51.70
N GLU A 41 -13.38 -35.59 -51.70
CA GLU A 41 -12.82 -34.91 -50.54
C GLU A 41 -13.96 -34.74 -49.52
N THR A 42 -13.98 -35.59 -48.50
CA THR A 42 -14.57 -35.25 -47.22
C THR A 42 -13.74 -34.11 -46.63
N SER A 43 -14.24 -32.88 -46.75
CA SER A 43 -13.76 -31.76 -45.97
C SER A 43 -14.13 -32.01 -44.51
N THR A 44 -13.22 -32.62 -43.77
CA THR A 44 -13.13 -32.32 -42.34
C THR A 44 -12.72 -30.85 -42.28
N GLU A 45 -13.66 -29.97 -41.93
CA GLU A 45 -13.30 -28.68 -41.36
C GLU A 45 -12.45 -29.00 -40.14
N ASP A 46 -11.13 -28.99 -40.35
CA ASP A 46 -10.17 -28.86 -39.29
C ASP A 46 -10.51 -27.50 -38.67
N VAL A 47 -11.25 -27.53 -37.55
CA VAL A 47 -11.47 -26.34 -36.73
C VAL A 47 -10.09 -25.97 -36.24
N GLY A 48 -9.38 -25.19 -37.06
CA GLY A 48 -7.99 -24.87 -36.87
C GLY A 48 -7.86 -24.22 -35.51
N VAL A 49 -7.42 -25.03 -34.54
CA VAL A 49 -7.06 -24.55 -33.22
C VAL A 49 -5.92 -23.59 -33.47
N THR A 50 -6.24 -22.29 -33.42
CA THR A 50 -5.22 -21.25 -33.58
C THR A 50 -4.21 -21.49 -32.47
N PRO A 51 -2.93 -21.74 -32.76
CA PRO A 51 -1.95 -21.98 -31.71
C PRO A 51 -1.94 -20.77 -30.78
N THR A 52 -2.36 -20.96 -29.53
CA THR A 52 -2.27 -19.95 -28.49
C THR A 52 -0.95 -20.12 -27.74
N LYS A 53 -0.42 -19.05 -27.15
CA LYS A 53 0.58 -19.18 -26.09
C LYS A 53 -0.14 -19.40 -24.78
N GLU A 54 0.52 -20.07 -23.84
CA GLU A 54 0.01 -20.21 -22.47
C GLU A 54 -0.34 -18.83 -21.89
N PRO A 55 -1.53 -18.67 -21.28
CA PRO A 55 -1.91 -17.42 -20.61
C PRO A 55 -0.88 -17.01 -19.55
N ILE A 56 -0.67 -15.72 -19.38
CA ILE A 56 0.27 -15.16 -18.41
C ILE A 56 -0.51 -14.49 -17.29
N LEU A 57 -0.25 -14.90 -16.05
CA LEU A 57 -0.74 -14.26 -14.84
C LEU A 57 0.36 -13.37 -14.25
N PRO A 58 0.01 -12.24 -13.62
CA PRO A 58 0.97 -11.49 -12.80
C PRO A 58 1.37 -12.34 -11.58
N SER A 59 2.60 -12.18 -11.09
CA SER A 59 3.16 -12.89 -9.94
C SER A 59 2.31 -12.80 -8.66
N VAL A 60 1.50 -11.75 -8.49
CA VAL A 60 0.58 -11.63 -7.35
C VAL A 60 -0.59 -12.62 -7.40
N ILE A 61 -0.92 -13.15 -8.57
CA ILE A 61 -1.85 -14.26 -8.77
C ILE A 61 -1.01 -15.52 -8.93
N SER A 62 -0.65 -16.13 -7.81
CA SER A 62 0.17 -17.33 -7.73
C SER A 62 -0.19 -18.15 -6.50
N ASP A 63 0.35 -19.37 -6.40
CA ASP A 63 0.05 -20.28 -5.29
C ASP A 63 0.26 -19.61 -3.93
N ASN A 64 -0.53 -20.01 -2.93
CA ASN A 64 -0.54 -19.48 -1.58
C ASN A 64 -1.07 -18.04 -1.44
N MET A 65 -1.62 -17.43 -2.50
CA MET A 65 -2.14 -16.06 -2.42
C MET A 65 -3.31 -15.90 -1.44
N ILE A 66 -3.57 -14.65 -1.06
CA ILE A 66 -4.71 -14.29 -0.20
C ILE A 66 -5.55 -13.16 -0.77
N LEU A 67 -6.83 -13.41 -1.00
CA LEU A 67 -7.77 -12.40 -1.49
C LEU A 67 -8.33 -11.55 -0.34
N GLN A 68 -8.50 -10.26 -0.58
CA GLN A 68 -9.18 -9.35 0.34
C GLN A 68 -10.67 -9.68 0.44
N GLN A 69 -11.14 -9.92 1.67
CA GLN A 69 -12.54 -10.17 1.96
C GLN A 69 -13.43 -8.95 1.73
N ASN A 70 -14.73 -9.20 1.51
CA ASN A 70 -15.78 -8.19 1.40
C ASN A 70 -15.51 -7.13 0.31
N LYS A 71 -14.76 -7.52 -0.73
CA LYS A 71 -14.51 -6.76 -1.96
C LYS A 71 -14.70 -7.70 -3.17
N PRO A 72 -15.20 -7.21 -4.32
CA PRO A 72 -15.34 -8.03 -5.52
C PRO A 72 -14.02 -8.68 -5.91
N ILE A 73 -13.99 -10.00 -6.13
CA ILE A 73 -12.75 -10.70 -6.45
C ILE A 73 -12.40 -10.43 -7.91
N ARG A 74 -11.13 -10.13 -8.18
CA ARG A 74 -10.61 -9.93 -9.54
C ARG A 74 -9.49 -10.91 -9.83
N VAL A 75 -9.56 -11.51 -11.02
CA VAL A 75 -8.50 -12.33 -11.60
C VAL A 75 -8.24 -11.78 -12.99
N TRP A 76 -6.98 -11.56 -13.32
CA TRP A 76 -6.61 -10.93 -14.58
C TRP A 76 -5.30 -11.51 -15.12
N GLY A 77 -5.07 -11.31 -16.41
CA GLY A 77 -3.89 -11.81 -17.08
C GLY A 77 -3.75 -11.28 -18.49
N LYS A 78 -2.84 -11.90 -19.23
CA LYS A 78 -2.67 -11.71 -20.68
C LYS A 78 -2.76 -13.05 -21.40
N ALA A 79 -3.25 -13.05 -22.62
CA ALA A 79 -3.11 -14.15 -23.58
C ALA A 79 -3.13 -13.56 -24.99
N GLU A 80 -3.09 -14.41 -26.02
CA GLU A 80 -3.22 -13.92 -27.40
C GLU A 80 -4.57 -13.17 -27.61
N PRO A 81 -4.62 -12.08 -28.40
CA PRO A 81 -5.84 -11.32 -28.64
C PRO A 81 -6.99 -12.16 -29.25
N GLY A 82 -8.22 -11.95 -28.79
CA GLY A 82 -9.41 -12.67 -29.24
C GLY A 82 -9.57 -14.10 -28.71
N VAL A 83 -8.66 -14.59 -27.86
CA VAL A 83 -8.75 -15.90 -27.22
C VAL A 83 -9.78 -15.88 -26.09
N ILE A 84 -10.54 -16.97 -25.96
CA ILE A 84 -11.46 -17.17 -24.85
C ILE A 84 -10.73 -17.82 -23.68
N ILE A 85 -10.69 -17.14 -22.54
CA ILE A 85 -10.18 -17.63 -21.27
C ILE A 85 -11.36 -18.06 -20.40
N THR A 86 -11.31 -19.27 -19.87
CA THR A 86 -12.23 -19.75 -18.81
C THR A 86 -11.56 -19.58 -17.46
N VAL A 87 -12.27 -19.01 -16.49
CA VAL A 87 -11.79 -18.87 -15.11
C VAL A 87 -12.77 -19.57 -14.18
N LYS A 88 -12.25 -20.51 -13.38
CA LYS A 88 -13.00 -21.20 -12.33
C LYS A 88 -12.37 -20.95 -10.98
N MET A 89 -13.18 -20.79 -9.95
CA MET A 89 -12.76 -20.82 -8.54
C MET A 89 -13.50 -21.94 -7.84
N ILE A 90 -12.77 -22.83 -7.18
CA ILE A 90 -13.31 -24.04 -6.55
C ILE A 90 -12.87 -24.06 -5.09
N ARG A 91 -13.79 -24.39 -4.18
CA ARG A 91 -13.48 -24.57 -2.76
C ARG A 91 -12.97 -25.97 -2.49
N ASP A 92 -11.83 -26.09 -1.81
CA ASP A 92 -11.12 -27.38 -1.73
C ASP A 92 -11.85 -28.42 -0.89
N LYS A 93 -12.47 -28.01 0.22
CA LYS A 93 -13.05 -28.94 1.21
C LYS A 93 -14.20 -29.80 0.69
N ASP A 94 -14.95 -29.27 -0.28
CA ASP A 94 -16.17 -29.90 -0.81
C ASP A 94 -16.31 -29.80 -2.34
N GLN A 95 -15.30 -29.25 -3.01
CA GLN A 95 -15.25 -29.09 -4.46
C GLN A 95 -16.39 -28.22 -5.01
N GLU A 96 -16.96 -27.32 -4.20
CA GLU A 96 -17.97 -26.37 -4.65
C GLU A 96 -17.37 -25.39 -5.66
N ILE A 97 -18.01 -25.26 -6.84
CA ILE A 97 -17.66 -24.24 -7.83
C ILE A 97 -18.24 -22.90 -7.37
N ILE A 98 -17.36 -22.02 -6.90
CA ILE A 98 -17.69 -20.67 -6.45
C ILE A 98 -17.88 -19.73 -7.64
N TYR A 99 -17.10 -19.94 -8.70
CA TYR A 99 -17.15 -19.16 -9.92
C TYR A 99 -16.76 -20.02 -11.11
N ASN A 100 -17.39 -19.80 -12.27
CA ASN A 100 -17.07 -20.43 -13.55
C ASN A 100 -17.65 -19.61 -14.69
N ASP A 101 -16.81 -18.81 -15.34
CA ASP A 101 -17.22 -18.02 -16.51
C ASP A 101 -16.09 -17.90 -17.52
N LYS A 102 -16.41 -17.32 -18.68
CA LYS A 102 -15.50 -17.12 -19.80
C LYS A 102 -15.40 -15.63 -20.16
N ILE A 103 -14.21 -15.22 -20.59
CA ILE A 103 -13.95 -13.88 -21.08
C ILE A 103 -13.09 -13.95 -22.34
N THR A 104 -13.36 -13.08 -23.31
CA THR A 104 -12.52 -12.94 -24.50
C THR A 104 -11.45 -11.88 -24.24
N THR A 105 -10.20 -12.16 -24.55
CA THR A 105 -9.12 -11.18 -24.45
C THR A 105 -9.35 -9.99 -25.39
N ASP A 106 -8.94 -8.80 -24.95
CA ASP A 106 -9.03 -7.56 -25.74
C ASP A 106 -7.98 -7.53 -26.88
N ALA A 107 -7.95 -6.42 -27.63
CA ALA A 107 -7.05 -6.23 -28.76
C ALA A 107 -5.56 -6.22 -28.36
N GLU A 108 -5.28 -5.90 -27.10
CA GLU A 108 -3.95 -5.90 -26.49
C GLU A 108 -3.64 -7.21 -25.75
N GLY A 109 -4.57 -8.18 -25.79
CA GLY A 109 -4.44 -9.49 -25.16
C GLY A 109 -4.75 -9.51 -23.66
N ASN A 110 -5.24 -8.42 -23.07
CA ASN A 110 -5.61 -8.40 -21.64
C ASN A 110 -6.97 -9.04 -21.42
N TRP A 111 -7.14 -9.60 -20.23
CA TRP A 111 -8.44 -10.06 -19.74
C TRP A 111 -8.54 -9.85 -18.23
N LEU A 112 -9.77 -9.65 -17.77
CA LEU A 112 -10.10 -9.52 -16.36
C LEU A 112 -11.51 -10.06 -16.13
N VAL A 113 -11.66 -10.91 -15.13
CA VAL A 113 -12.96 -11.28 -14.58
C VAL A 113 -13.13 -10.64 -13.21
N GLU A 114 -14.35 -10.18 -12.92
CA GLU A 114 -14.73 -9.66 -11.61
C GLU A 114 -16.00 -10.39 -11.15
N PHE A 115 -16.02 -10.87 -9.91
CA PHE A 115 -17.17 -11.58 -9.36
C PHE A 115 -17.39 -11.30 -7.87
N ALA A 116 -18.48 -11.85 -7.34
CA ALA A 116 -18.97 -11.56 -5.99
C ALA A 116 -17.89 -11.77 -4.92
N SER A 117 -17.90 -10.89 -3.92
CA SER A 117 -16.98 -10.96 -2.78
C SER A 117 -17.24 -12.20 -1.92
N LEU A 118 -16.18 -12.68 -1.28
CA LEU A 118 -16.28 -13.68 -0.22
C LEU A 118 -15.98 -13.06 1.15
N LYS A 119 -16.59 -13.62 2.20
CA LYS A 119 -16.22 -13.33 3.58
C LYS A 119 -14.94 -14.08 3.92
N GLY A 120 -14.09 -13.49 4.77
CA GLY A 120 -12.87 -14.14 5.24
C GLY A 120 -13.16 -15.44 5.99
N SER A 121 -12.38 -16.48 5.70
CA SER A 121 -12.46 -17.79 6.35
C SER A 121 -11.16 -18.57 6.13
N PHE A 122 -10.95 -19.62 6.91
CA PHE A 122 -9.80 -20.52 6.77
C PHE A 122 -9.98 -21.59 5.67
N ASP A 123 -11.12 -21.57 4.95
CA ASP A 123 -11.31 -22.42 3.78
C ASP A 123 -10.27 -22.06 2.71
N THR A 124 -9.74 -23.09 2.05
CA THR A 124 -8.83 -22.93 0.89
C THR A 124 -9.60 -23.14 -0.41
N TYR A 125 -9.09 -22.49 -1.44
CA TYR A 125 -9.63 -22.51 -2.79
C TYR A 125 -8.49 -22.70 -3.78
N HIS A 126 -8.84 -23.07 -5.00
CA HIS A 126 -7.95 -22.98 -6.14
C HIS A 126 -8.66 -22.34 -7.34
N PHE A 127 -7.87 -21.67 -8.18
CA PHE A 127 -8.31 -21.24 -9.49
C PHE A 127 -7.88 -22.23 -10.56
N VAL A 128 -8.72 -22.42 -11.57
CA VAL A 128 -8.36 -23.04 -12.84
C VAL A 128 -8.59 -22.02 -13.94
N ILE A 129 -7.51 -21.62 -14.61
CA ILE A 129 -7.51 -20.66 -15.72
C ILE A 129 -7.09 -21.41 -16.98
N SER A 130 -7.95 -21.46 -17.98
CA SER A 130 -7.67 -22.24 -19.18
C SER A 130 -8.08 -21.53 -20.45
N ASP A 131 -7.33 -21.77 -21.52
CA ASP A 131 -7.82 -21.57 -22.89
C ASP A 131 -8.18 -22.95 -23.50
N ILE A 132 -8.16 -23.07 -24.83
CA ILE A 132 -8.45 -24.32 -25.53
C ILE A 132 -7.29 -25.33 -25.55
N LEU A 133 -6.07 -24.91 -25.21
CA LEU A 133 -4.82 -25.69 -25.27
C LEU A 133 -4.08 -25.81 -23.94
N HIS A 134 -4.26 -24.85 -23.03
CA HIS A 134 -3.49 -24.67 -21.81
C HIS A 134 -4.42 -24.57 -20.60
N GLU A 135 -3.91 -25.03 -19.46
CA GLU A 135 -4.58 -24.92 -18.16
C GLU A 135 -3.54 -24.56 -17.09
N ILE A 136 -3.84 -23.54 -16.30
CA ILE A 136 -3.04 -23.03 -15.20
C ILE A 136 -3.87 -23.21 -13.94
N THR A 137 -3.28 -23.82 -12.91
CA THR A 137 -3.89 -23.93 -11.59
C THR A 137 -3.17 -23.01 -10.61
N VAL A 138 -3.92 -22.26 -9.81
CA VAL A 138 -3.41 -21.46 -8.68
C VAL A 138 -4.00 -22.02 -7.40
N SER A 139 -3.16 -22.58 -6.54
CA SER A 139 -3.56 -23.39 -5.38
C SER A 139 -3.36 -22.68 -4.04
N ASP A 140 -3.96 -23.21 -2.96
CA ASP A 140 -3.85 -22.68 -1.58
C ASP A 140 -4.23 -21.18 -1.51
N VAL A 141 -5.32 -20.82 -2.19
CA VAL A 141 -5.90 -19.48 -2.15
C VAL A 141 -6.77 -19.36 -0.91
N VAL A 142 -6.56 -18.32 -0.09
CA VAL A 142 -7.39 -18.04 1.09
C VAL A 142 -8.05 -16.66 0.99
N VAL A 143 -9.09 -16.40 1.78
CA VAL A 143 -9.78 -15.11 1.81
C VAL A 143 -9.66 -14.50 3.21
N GLY A 144 -9.20 -13.26 3.31
CA GLY A 144 -8.97 -12.58 4.59
C GLY A 144 -8.63 -11.09 4.44
N GLU A 145 -7.74 -10.57 5.27
CA GLU A 145 -7.33 -9.16 5.21
C GLU A 145 -5.97 -9.00 4.52
N VAL A 146 -5.86 -8.06 3.58
CA VAL A 146 -4.62 -7.81 2.84
C VAL A 146 -4.17 -6.37 3.07
N TRP A 147 -2.98 -6.20 3.62
CA TRP A 147 -2.38 -4.88 3.85
C TRP A 147 -1.09 -4.72 3.05
N VAL A 148 -0.67 -3.47 2.83
CA VAL A 148 0.60 -3.16 2.18
C VAL A 148 1.56 -2.48 3.16
N ALA A 149 2.75 -3.05 3.33
CA ALA A 149 3.86 -2.43 4.03
C ALA A 149 4.71 -1.65 3.01
N GLY A 150 4.56 -0.32 3.01
CA GLY A 150 5.22 0.58 2.07
C GLY A 150 6.13 1.59 2.75
N GLY A 151 7.04 2.15 1.96
CA GLY A 151 7.93 3.22 2.40
C GLY A 151 9.39 2.91 2.14
N GLN A 152 10.28 3.39 3.01
CA GLN A 152 11.73 3.31 2.78
C GLN A 152 12.46 2.41 3.79
N SER A 153 13.76 2.66 4.02
CA SER A 153 14.70 1.79 4.74
C SER A 153 14.21 1.33 6.10
N ASN A 154 13.53 2.19 6.87
CA ASN A 154 13.00 1.81 8.17
C ASN A 154 11.82 0.81 8.09
N MET A 155 11.01 0.86 7.04
CA MET A 155 10.05 -0.21 6.72
C MET A 155 10.78 -1.44 6.17
N ASP A 156 11.88 -1.25 5.44
CA ASP A 156 12.66 -2.28 4.74
C ASP A 156 13.52 -3.16 5.67
N VAL A 157 13.75 -2.74 6.92
CA VAL A 157 14.53 -3.54 7.87
C VAL A 157 13.87 -4.90 8.07
N GLU A 158 14.57 -5.93 7.61
CA GLU A 158 14.10 -7.31 7.64
C GLU A 158 13.97 -7.85 9.07
N LEU A 159 13.01 -8.74 9.28
CA LEU A 159 12.71 -9.39 10.56
C LEU A 159 13.94 -10.06 11.19
N ARG A 160 14.86 -10.58 10.38
CA ARG A 160 16.10 -11.20 10.88
C ARG A 160 17.05 -10.22 11.60
N TYR A 161 16.94 -8.92 11.33
CA TYR A 161 17.87 -7.90 11.86
C TYR A 161 17.30 -7.08 13.02
N ILE A 162 15.99 -7.16 13.26
CA ILE A 162 15.37 -6.38 14.34
C ILE A 162 15.71 -6.96 15.72
N ILE A 163 15.61 -6.12 16.75
CA ILE A 163 15.62 -6.59 18.14
C ILE A 163 14.47 -7.58 18.33
N ASN A 164 14.76 -8.70 18.99
CA ASN A 164 13.88 -9.86 19.15
C ASN A 164 13.51 -10.60 17.84
N GLY A 165 14.14 -10.30 16.71
CA GLY A 165 13.90 -10.98 15.43
C GLY A 165 14.01 -12.51 15.54
N ARG A 166 15.03 -12.99 16.25
CA ARG A 166 15.27 -14.43 16.47
C ARG A 166 14.10 -15.15 17.15
N TYR A 167 13.37 -14.47 18.04
CA TYR A 167 12.17 -15.04 18.66
C TYR A 167 11.12 -15.33 17.58
N TYR A 168 10.78 -14.34 16.75
CA TYR A 168 9.80 -14.48 15.69
C TYR A 168 10.20 -15.55 14.66
N LEU A 169 11.48 -15.61 14.27
CA LEU A 169 11.99 -16.64 13.36
C LEU A 169 11.80 -18.06 13.93
N ASN A 170 12.05 -18.24 15.23
CA ASN A 170 11.95 -19.54 15.88
C ASN A 170 10.50 -19.97 16.16
N THR A 171 9.57 -19.01 16.25
CA THR A 171 8.15 -19.28 16.56
C THR A 171 7.22 -19.19 15.34
N ALA A 172 7.75 -18.86 14.16
CA ALA A 172 6.96 -18.76 12.94
C ALA A 172 6.36 -20.12 12.57
N ASN A 173 5.03 -20.24 12.65
CA ASN A 173 4.28 -21.43 12.28
C ASN A 173 2.81 -21.09 11.99
N TYR A 174 2.57 -20.18 11.05
CA TYR A 174 1.24 -19.63 10.77
C TYR A 174 0.79 -19.96 9.34
N GLU A 175 0.01 -21.04 9.20
CA GLU A 175 -0.50 -21.57 7.93
C GLU A 175 -1.50 -20.68 7.19
N HIS A 176 -1.92 -19.55 7.76
CA HIS A 176 -2.85 -18.60 7.12
C HIS A 176 -2.38 -17.14 7.23
N LEU A 177 -1.12 -16.94 7.62
CA LEU A 177 -0.44 -15.66 7.50
C LEU A 177 0.42 -15.70 6.23
N ARG A 178 0.14 -14.81 5.28
CA ARG A 178 0.73 -14.77 3.94
C ARG A 178 1.56 -13.51 3.75
N ILE A 179 2.67 -13.64 3.05
CA ILE A 179 3.57 -12.53 2.73
C ILE A 179 3.79 -12.52 1.23
N PHE A 180 3.41 -11.44 0.55
CA PHE A 180 3.81 -11.25 -0.84
C PHE A 180 5.15 -10.52 -0.85
N TYR A 181 6.19 -11.22 -1.27
CA TYR A 181 7.50 -10.63 -1.46
C TYR A 181 7.56 -9.96 -2.81
N GLN A 182 7.75 -8.65 -2.80
CA GLN A 182 8.21 -7.96 -4.00
C GLN A 182 9.73 -7.98 -3.98
N LYS A 183 10.35 -8.58 -4.99
CA LYS A 183 11.80 -8.51 -5.14
C LYS A 183 12.25 -7.04 -5.18
N ILE A 184 13.51 -6.80 -4.84
CA ILE A 184 14.13 -5.47 -4.91
C ILE A 184 14.36 -5.15 -6.40
N THR A 185 13.29 -4.96 -7.15
CA THR A 185 13.32 -4.30 -8.46
C THR A 185 13.02 -2.80 -8.27
N PRO A 186 13.76 -1.93 -8.97
CA PRO A 186 14.97 -2.24 -9.73
C PRO A 186 16.09 -2.68 -8.76
N PHE A 187 17.02 -3.49 -9.26
CA PHE A 187 18.24 -4.06 -8.61
C PHE A 187 18.23 -5.55 -8.25
N ASP A 188 18.32 -6.37 -9.29
CA ASP A 188 19.14 -7.58 -9.22
C ASP A 188 20.26 -7.60 -10.30
N ASN A 189 20.45 -6.49 -11.02
CA ASN A 189 21.56 -6.32 -11.94
C ASN A 189 22.08 -4.87 -11.91
N ASN A 190 23.34 -4.73 -11.55
CA ASN A 190 24.13 -3.51 -11.63
C ASN A 190 24.16 -2.99 -13.09
N ASN A 191 23.12 -2.26 -13.52
CA ASN A 191 23.00 -1.40 -14.72
C ASN A 191 21.80 -1.66 -15.68
N ALA A 192 20.78 -2.48 -15.38
CA ALA A 192 19.66 -2.61 -16.31
C ALA A 192 18.74 -1.39 -16.34
N ASP A 193 18.20 -1.13 -17.53
CA ASP A 193 17.09 -0.22 -17.73
C ASP A 193 15.85 -0.75 -17.01
N PHE A 194 15.07 0.14 -16.41
CA PHE A 194 13.81 -0.15 -15.73
C PHE A 194 12.73 0.68 -16.42
N SER A 195 11.50 0.18 -16.49
CA SER A 195 10.45 0.84 -17.28
C SER A 195 10.07 2.21 -16.75
N TYR A 196 9.90 3.15 -17.69
CA TYR A 196 9.29 4.46 -17.48
C TYR A 196 7.76 4.38 -17.29
N TYR A 197 7.13 3.31 -17.79
CA TYR A 197 5.70 3.10 -17.74
C TYR A 197 5.33 2.06 -16.66
N PRO A 198 4.09 2.10 -16.15
CA PRO A 198 3.55 1.05 -15.29
C PRO A 198 3.82 -0.35 -15.82
N GLU A 199 4.39 -1.21 -14.98
CA GLU A 199 4.60 -2.61 -15.30
C GLU A 199 3.31 -3.42 -15.12
N PHE A 200 3.20 -4.50 -15.88
CA PHE A 200 2.11 -5.47 -15.71
C PHE A 200 2.33 -6.37 -14.48
N ASP A 201 3.59 -6.62 -14.14
CA ASP A 201 3.98 -7.61 -13.15
C ASP A 201 5.08 -7.12 -12.21
N VAL A 202 5.08 -7.63 -10.99
CA VAL A 202 6.22 -7.52 -10.06
C VAL A 202 7.13 -8.71 -10.32
N GLN A 203 8.05 -8.57 -11.27
CA GLN A 203 8.91 -9.67 -11.70
C GLN A 203 9.61 -10.37 -10.53
N GLY A 204 9.42 -11.69 -10.46
CA GLY A 204 9.99 -12.54 -9.40
C GLY A 204 9.32 -12.36 -8.04
N GLY A 205 8.15 -11.71 -7.99
CA GLY A 205 7.31 -11.67 -6.80
C GLY A 205 6.71 -13.05 -6.51
N TYR A 206 6.47 -13.33 -5.24
CA TYR A 206 5.88 -14.60 -4.83
C TYR A 206 5.20 -14.49 -3.47
N TRP A 207 4.20 -15.35 -3.25
CA TRP A 207 3.58 -15.53 -1.94
C TRP A 207 4.33 -16.58 -1.12
N ALA A 208 4.56 -16.27 0.15
CA ALA A 208 5.10 -17.19 1.13
C ALA A 208 4.13 -17.35 2.31
N LYS A 209 4.09 -18.56 2.86
CA LYS A 209 3.41 -18.86 4.12
C LYS A 209 4.34 -18.60 5.29
N ALA A 210 3.87 -17.97 6.36
CA ALA A 210 4.68 -17.67 7.54
C ALA A 210 4.89 -18.90 8.46
N THR A 211 5.23 -20.05 7.88
CA THR A 211 5.28 -21.37 8.52
C THR A 211 6.66 -21.77 9.00
N SER A 212 7.69 -20.98 8.67
CA SER A 212 9.06 -21.20 9.13
C SER A 212 9.81 -19.87 9.24
N GLY A 213 10.91 -19.87 10.01
CA GLY A 213 11.81 -18.73 10.11
C GLY A 213 12.35 -18.28 8.75
N ASP A 214 12.73 -19.23 7.88
CA ASP A 214 13.28 -18.92 6.55
C ASP A 214 12.26 -18.18 5.66
N ASN A 215 10.97 -18.55 5.75
CA ASN A 215 9.91 -17.92 4.97
C ASN A 215 9.62 -16.47 5.39
N VAL A 216 9.90 -16.11 6.64
CA VAL A 216 9.59 -14.78 7.21
C VAL A 216 10.82 -13.89 7.37
N ALA A 217 12.02 -14.45 7.25
CA ALA A 217 13.26 -13.78 7.63
C ALA A 217 13.52 -12.48 6.86
N ASN A 218 13.11 -12.40 5.60
CA ASN A 218 13.28 -11.22 4.73
C ASN A 218 12.08 -10.27 4.73
N CYS A 219 11.02 -10.59 5.47
CA CYS A 219 9.87 -9.70 5.56
C CYS A 219 10.28 -8.45 6.37
N SER A 220 9.73 -7.29 6.03
CA SER A 220 9.76 -6.14 6.92
C SER A 220 9.43 -6.56 8.36
N GLY A 221 10.31 -6.24 9.31
CA GLY A 221 10.05 -6.55 10.72
C GLY A 221 8.78 -5.87 11.24
N ILE A 222 8.54 -4.63 10.80
CA ILE A 222 7.29 -3.90 11.10
C ILE A 222 6.10 -4.58 10.42
N GLY A 223 6.22 -4.90 9.13
CA GLY A 223 5.15 -5.53 8.35
C GLY A 223 4.74 -6.91 8.86
N TYR A 224 5.71 -7.76 9.20
CA TYR A 224 5.47 -9.08 9.78
C TYR A 224 4.74 -8.98 11.12
N ILE A 225 5.23 -8.13 12.03
CA ILE A 225 4.64 -7.97 13.37
C ILE A 225 3.25 -7.35 13.29
N TYR A 226 3.04 -6.42 12.37
CA TYR A 226 1.73 -5.87 12.07
C TYR A 226 0.74 -6.97 11.67
N ALA A 227 1.12 -7.77 10.67
CA ALA A 227 0.28 -8.83 10.11
C ALA A 227 0.00 -9.94 11.14
N LEU A 228 1.02 -10.34 11.92
CA LEU A 228 0.88 -11.30 13.01
C LEU A 228 -0.05 -10.77 14.12
N THR A 229 0.05 -9.48 14.46
CA THR A 229 -0.83 -8.87 15.45
C THR A 229 -2.28 -8.87 14.97
N LEU A 230 -2.54 -8.49 13.71
CA LEU A 230 -3.87 -8.58 13.11
C LEU A 230 -4.40 -10.02 13.11
N TYR A 231 -3.59 -10.97 12.67
CA TYR A 231 -3.94 -12.39 12.60
C TYR A 231 -4.44 -12.91 13.95
N ASN A 232 -3.72 -12.59 15.03
CA ASN A 232 -4.06 -13.02 16.39
C ASN A 232 -5.33 -12.36 16.96
N HIS A 233 -5.67 -11.14 16.54
CA HIS A 233 -6.84 -10.41 17.06
C HIS A 233 -8.09 -10.64 16.22
N LEU A 234 -7.94 -10.74 14.90
CA LEU A 234 -9.05 -10.92 13.98
C LEU A 234 -9.45 -12.40 13.83
N ASN A 235 -8.54 -13.32 14.18
CA ASN A 235 -8.75 -14.77 14.04
C ASN A 235 -9.21 -15.15 12.62
N MET A 236 -8.47 -14.69 11.61
CA MET A 236 -8.73 -14.92 10.19
C MET A 236 -7.42 -14.88 9.40
N PRO A 237 -7.38 -15.36 8.14
CA PRO A 237 -6.21 -15.20 7.30
C PRO A 237 -5.82 -13.73 7.13
N VAL A 238 -4.51 -13.45 7.15
CA VAL A 238 -3.96 -12.11 6.97
C VAL A 238 -2.80 -12.17 5.97
N GLY A 239 -2.78 -11.20 5.07
CA GLY A 239 -1.77 -11.00 4.06
C GLY A 239 -1.05 -9.67 4.25
N ILE A 240 0.27 -9.67 4.08
CA ILE A 240 1.05 -8.44 3.98
C ILE A 240 1.85 -8.43 2.68
N ILE A 241 1.67 -7.37 1.88
CA ILE A 241 2.48 -7.10 0.70
C ILE A 241 3.73 -6.34 1.17
N ASN A 242 4.89 -6.97 1.06
CA ASN A 242 6.18 -6.40 1.46
C ASN A 242 6.73 -5.53 0.31
N SER A 243 6.46 -4.21 0.39
CA SER A 243 6.64 -3.26 -0.71
C SER A 243 7.51 -2.07 -0.31
N SER A 244 8.53 -2.25 0.53
CA SER A 244 9.46 -1.18 0.91
C SER A 244 10.64 -1.05 -0.04
N LYS A 245 11.28 0.12 -0.05
CA LYS A 245 12.59 0.32 -0.71
C LYS A 245 13.45 1.34 0.03
N GLY A 246 14.56 0.88 0.60
CA GLY A 246 15.59 1.75 1.18
C GLY A 246 16.01 2.91 0.26
N GLY A 247 16.05 4.12 0.85
CA GLY A 247 16.51 5.35 0.21
C GLY A 247 15.54 5.99 -0.77
N SER A 248 14.26 5.62 -0.80
CA SER A 248 13.28 6.20 -1.73
C SER A 248 12.65 7.50 -1.22
N SER A 249 12.55 8.51 -2.08
CA SER A 249 11.72 9.71 -1.86
C SER A 249 10.25 9.49 -2.23
N ILE A 250 9.34 10.28 -1.67
CA ILE A 250 7.89 10.07 -1.87
C ILE A 250 7.43 10.18 -3.33
N HIS A 251 8.05 11.04 -4.15
CA HIS A 251 7.68 11.18 -5.58
C HIS A 251 7.91 9.93 -6.41
N THR A 252 8.71 8.99 -5.93
CA THR A 252 8.94 7.73 -6.63
C THR A 252 7.71 6.83 -6.54
N TRP A 253 6.93 6.97 -5.47
CA TRP A 253 5.75 6.17 -5.15
C TRP A 253 4.46 6.74 -5.76
N MET A 254 4.52 7.95 -6.31
CA MET A 254 3.36 8.62 -6.91
C MET A 254 3.24 8.27 -8.39
N SER A 255 2.01 8.04 -8.88
CA SER A 255 1.81 7.92 -10.33
C SER A 255 2.20 9.20 -11.06
N ARG A 256 2.55 9.07 -12.34
CA ARG A 256 2.88 10.25 -13.15
C ARG A 256 1.71 11.22 -13.23
N GLU A 257 0.51 10.66 -13.33
CA GLU A 257 -0.75 11.38 -13.40
C GLU A 257 -0.98 12.27 -12.16
N ILE A 258 -0.80 11.74 -10.94
CA ILE A 258 -1.05 12.53 -9.74
C ILE A 258 0.02 13.60 -9.51
N ILE A 259 1.27 13.32 -9.88
CA ILE A 259 2.33 14.34 -9.89
C ILE A 259 1.92 15.48 -10.82
N ASP A 260 1.44 15.16 -12.03
CA ASP A 260 1.05 16.17 -13.02
C ASP A 260 -0.15 17.02 -12.59
N LYS A 261 -1.06 16.45 -11.80
CA LYS A 261 -2.23 17.13 -11.24
C LYS A 261 -1.92 17.96 -9.98
N THR A 262 -0.75 17.81 -9.37
CA THR A 262 -0.40 18.47 -8.10
C THR A 262 0.76 19.45 -8.32
N SER A 263 0.43 20.72 -8.56
CA SER A 263 1.40 21.76 -8.98
C SER A 263 2.59 21.91 -8.03
N GLU A 264 2.36 21.87 -6.71
CA GLU A 264 3.40 21.97 -5.69
C GLU A 264 4.40 20.82 -5.77
N VAL A 265 3.88 19.60 -5.96
CA VAL A 265 4.69 18.38 -6.11
C VAL A 265 5.46 18.44 -7.43
N LYS A 266 4.77 18.70 -8.55
CA LYS A 266 5.41 18.77 -9.87
C LYS A 266 6.56 19.78 -9.91
N THR A 267 6.31 20.98 -9.39
CA THR A 267 7.31 22.06 -9.35
C THR A 267 8.53 21.64 -8.56
N TYR A 268 8.34 21.05 -7.37
CA TYR A 268 9.45 20.56 -6.56
C TYR A 268 10.24 19.45 -7.28
N VAL A 269 9.56 18.43 -7.78
CA VAL A 269 10.18 17.27 -8.46
C VAL A 269 10.94 17.69 -9.72
N GLN A 270 10.46 18.72 -10.44
CA GLN A 270 11.19 19.34 -11.55
C GLN A 270 12.43 20.09 -11.06
N SER A 271 12.32 20.86 -9.98
CA SER A 271 13.43 21.67 -9.43
C SER A 271 14.63 20.82 -8.98
N ILE A 272 14.38 19.61 -8.50
CA ILE A 272 15.43 18.64 -8.11
C ILE A 272 15.86 17.73 -9.26
N GLY A 273 15.33 17.94 -10.48
CA GLY A 273 15.70 17.16 -11.67
C GLY A 273 15.18 15.72 -11.70
N ALA A 274 14.26 15.33 -10.81
CA ALA A 274 13.71 13.97 -10.71
C ALA A 274 12.54 13.71 -11.70
N TYR A 275 11.98 14.76 -12.30
CA TYR A 275 10.93 14.67 -13.30
C TYR A 275 11.52 14.37 -14.70
N LYS A 276 11.81 13.10 -14.98
CA LYS A 276 12.38 12.67 -16.27
C LYS A 276 11.31 12.42 -17.35
N THR A 277 11.75 12.40 -18.60
CA THR A 277 10.99 11.98 -19.81
C THR A 277 11.41 10.58 -20.25
N PRO A 278 10.68 9.89 -21.14
CA PRO A 278 11.13 8.61 -21.69
C PRO A 278 12.55 8.67 -22.27
N SER A 279 12.88 9.76 -22.95
CA SER A 279 14.20 9.98 -23.55
C SER A 279 15.33 10.28 -22.55
N THR A 280 15.02 10.64 -21.30
CA THR A 280 16.01 11.00 -20.27
C THR A 280 16.01 10.04 -19.07
N TRP A 281 15.05 9.12 -19.02
CA TRP A 281 14.81 8.19 -17.90
C TRP A 281 16.00 7.29 -17.56
N ASN A 282 16.69 6.75 -18.58
CA ASN A 282 17.84 5.86 -18.39
C ASN A 282 19.20 6.51 -18.72
N ASN A 283 19.25 7.85 -18.86
CA ASN A 283 20.45 8.56 -19.36
C ASN A 283 21.54 8.86 -18.29
N TRP A 284 21.36 8.41 -17.06
CA TRP A 284 22.26 8.62 -15.92
C TRP A 284 23.68 8.00 -16.11
N ARG A 285 23.86 7.12 -17.11
CA ARG A 285 25.12 6.40 -17.41
C ARG A 285 26.34 7.28 -17.75
N LYS A 286 26.25 8.61 -17.69
CA LYS A 286 27.27 9.50 -18.28
C LYS A 286 28.11 10.37 -17.35
N ASN A 287 27.83 10.53 -16.06
CA ASN A 287 28.74 11.18 -15.08
C ASN A 287 28.05 11.42 -13.73
N THR A 288 28.25 10.57 -12.71
CA THR A 288 28.44 10.94 -11.27
C THR A 288 28.33 9.74 -10.32
N ALA A 289 28.92 9.91 -9.13
CA ALA A 289 29.09 8.92 -8.09
C ALA A 289 27.76 8.41 -7.49
N PHE A 290 27.58 7.08 -7.48
CA PHE A 290 26.85 6.20 -6.55
C PHE A 290 25.51 6.60 -5.87
N TRP A 291 24.90 7.75 -6.16
CA TRP A 291 23.80 8.29 -5.35
C TRP A 291 22.59 8.80 -6.16
N GLU A 292 22.70 8.95 -7.48
CA GLU A 292 21.54 9.17 -8.36
C GLU A 292 20.96 7.82 -8.82
N GLN A 293 20.49 7.04 -7.85
CA GLN A 293 19.90 5.75 -8.18
C GLN A 293 18.53 6.00 -8.85
N ASN A 294 18.44 5.71 -10.15
CA ASN A 294 17.27 5.44 -10.97
C ASN A 294 15.88 5.27 -10.31
N TYR A 295 15.79 4.51 -9.22
CA TYR A 295 14.55 4.35 -8.48
C TYR A 295 14.06 5.61 -7.77
N ASN A 296 14.92 6.63 -7.62
CA ASN A 296 14.59 7.95 -7.08
C ASN A 296 14.07 8.94 -8.12
N GLN A 297 13.79 8.48 -9.33
CA GLN A 297 13.07 9.26 -10.33
C GLN A 297 11.56 9.22 -10.05
N ALA A 298 10.85 10.26 -10.48
CA ALA A 298 9.40 10.35 -10.36
C ALA A 298 8.72 9.08 -10.89
N SER A 299 7.82 8.50 -10.08
CA SER A 299 7.01 7.32 -10.41
C SER A 299 7.75 5.98 -10.55
N ALA A 300 9.07 5.90 -10.29
CA ALA A 300 9.80 4.66 -10.45
C ALA A 300 9.30 3.53 -9.51
N MET A 301 9.05 3.80 -8.23
CA MET A 301 8.47 2.81 -7.32
C MET A 301 7.02 2.51 -7.63
N TYR A 302 6.23 3.53 -7.99
CA TYR A 302 4.85 3.34 -8.42
C TYR A 302 4.78 2.33 -9.58
N ASN A 303 5.54 2.56 -10.65
CA ASN A 303 5.49 1.76 -11.86
C ASN A 303 5.84 0.29 -11.63
N HIS A 304 6.82 0.02 -10.76
CA HIS A 304 7.40 -1.32 -10.56
C HIS A 304 6.78 -2.09 -9.39
N LYS A 305 6.29 -1.39 -8.37
CA LYS A 305 5.82 -2.01 -7.12
C LYS A 305 4.33 -1.85 -6.89
N ILE A 306 3.73 -0.74 -7.31
CA ILE A 306 2.33 -0.45 -6.96
C ILE A 306 1.40 -0.66 -8.15
N ALA A 307 1.78 -0.18 -9.33
CA ALA A 307 0.97 -0.29 -10.53
C ALA A 307 0.61 -1.73 -10.92
N PRO A 308 1.51 -2.73 -10.79
CA PRO A 308 1.16 -4.13 -11.04
C PRO A 308 0.09 -4.69 -10.08
N LEU A 309 -0.08 -4.04 -8.92
CA LEU A 309 -1.00 -4.49 -7.86
C LEU A 309 -2.37 -3.81 -7.92
N ILE A 310 -2.60 -2.81 -8.77
CA ILE A 310 -3.81 -1.97 -8.67
C ILE A 310 -5.11 -2.77 -8.88
N ASN A 311 -5.07 -3.87 -9.63
CA ASN A 311 -6.21 -4.77 -9.81
C ASN A 311 -6.46 -5.67 -8.59
N TYR A 312 -5.48 -5.81 -7.71
CA TYR A 312 -5.64 -6.46 -6.41
C TYR A 312 -6.44 -5.58 -5.46
N ASN A 313 -7.31 -6.19 -4.66
CA ASN A 313 -7.95 -5.46 -3.58
C ASN A 313 -7.09 -5.55 -2.32
N ILE A 314 -7.04 -4.45 -1.58
CA ILE A 314 -6.34 -4.32 -0.30
C ILE A 314 -7.24 -3.62 0.70
N LYS A 315 -6.93 -3.78 1.98
CA LYS A 315 -7.58 -3.08 3.08
C LYS A 315 -6.98 -1.71 3.35
N GLY A 316 -5.67 -1.55 3.18
CA GLY A 316 -4.97 -0.29 3.48
C GLY A 316 -3.46 -0.41 3.45
N PHE A 317 -2.79 0.68 3.82
CA PHE A 317 -1.34 0.77 3.89
C PHE A 317 -0.84 1.06 5.30
N ILE A 318 0.32 0.49 5.63
CA ILE A 318 1.19 0.99 6.70
C ILE A 318 2.41 1.63 6.04
N TRP A 319 2.69 2.87 6.42
CA TRP A 319 3.61 3.73 5.68
C TRP A 319 4.67 4.32 6.60
N TYR A 320 5.92 3.91 6.40
CA TYR A 320 7.08 4.50 7.08
C TYR A 320 8.04 5.06 6.04
N GLN A 321 7.91 6.36 5.79
CA GLN A 321 8.78 7.08 4.88
C GLN A 321 8.88 8.56 5.25
N GLY A 322 9.99 9.18 4.87
CA GLY A 322 10.13 10.62 4.95
C GLY A 322 11.56 11.11 5.10
N GLU A 323 12.52 10.23 5.42
CA GLU A 323 13.89 10.63 5.75
C GLU A 323 14.58 11.34 4.57
N ASN A 324 14.24 11.00 3.33
CA ASN A 324 14.75 11.72 2.15
C ASN A 324 14.05 13.05 1.86
N ASP A 325 12.84 13.26 2.37
CA ASP A 325 12.00 14.41 2.06
C ASP A 325 11.87 15.38 3.25
N CYS A 326 12.40 15.00 4.41
CA CYS A 326 12.17 15.69 5.69
C CYS A 326 12.63 17.15 5.74
N LYS A 327 13.56 17.53 4.86
CA LYS A 327 14.06 18.91 4.72
C LYS A 327 13.03 19.87 4.12
N VAL A 328 11.95 19.36 3.51
CA VAL A 328 10.93 20.17 2.84
C VAL A 328 9.52 19.77 3.30
N PRO A 329 9.14 20.03 4.57
CA PRO A 329 7.85 19.62 5.13
C PRO A 329 6.64 20.08 4.33
N GLY A 330 6.70 21.28 3.74
CA GLY A 330 5.62 21.81 2.90
C GLY A 330 5.37 20.94 1.67
N TYR A 331 6.43 20.54 0.95
CA TYR A 331 6.34 19.63 -0.19
C TYR A 331 5.75 18.28 0.22
N TYR A 332 6.22 17.73 1.34
CA TYR A 332 5.78 16.42 1.82
C TYR A 332 4.28 16.37 2.13
N TYR A 333 3.73 17.44 2.70
CA TYR A 333 2.29 17.57 2.97
C TYR A 333 1.46 17.38 1.70
N TYR A 334 1.82 18.08 0.61
CA TYR A 334 1.13 17.96 -0.67
C TYR A 334 1.37 16.58 -1.31
N ALA A 335 2.60 16.08 -1.26
CA ALA A 335 2.96 14.79 -1.84
C ALA A 335 2.22 13.62 -1.17
N LEU A 336 2.17 13.57 0.16
CA LEU A 336 1.53 12.46 0.88
C LEU A 336 0.00 12.49 0.72
N ASN A 337 -0.63 13.66 0.80
CA ASN A 337 -2.07 13.77 0.52
C ASN A 337 -2.39 13.35 -0.93
N ALA A 338 -1.58 13.77 -1.90
CA ALA A 338 -1.75 13.39 -3.30
C ALA A 338 -1.55 11.88 -3.50
N LEU A 339 -0.53 11.27 -2.89
CA LEU A 339 -0.28 9.83 -2.94
C LEU A 339 -1.47 9.03 -2.40
N ILE A 340 -1.98 9.38 -1.21
CA ILE A 340 -3.11 8.68 -0.60
C ILE A 340 -4.37 8.82 -1.48
N LYS A 341 -4.60 9.99 -2.05
CA LYS A 341 -5.71 10.23 -2.99
C LYS A 341 -5.57 9.35 -4.24
N ASP A 342 -4.39 9.32 -4.86
CA ASP A 342 -4.10 8.49 -6.03
C ASP A 342 -4.35 7.01 -5.72
N TYR A 343 -3.86 6.52 -4.58
CA TYR A 343 -4.03 5.12 -4.22
C TYR A 343 -5.49 4.77 -3.90
N SER A 344 -6.23 5.68 -3.27
CA SER A 344 -7.66 5.52 -3.04
C SER A 344 -8.42 5.32 -4.36
N GLU A 345 -8.06 6.08 -5.40
CA GLU A 345 -8.63 5.95 -6.74
C GLU A 345 -8.18 4.66 -7.44
N LYS A 346 -6.86 4.37 -7.47
CA LYS A 346 -6.30 3.21 -8.19
C LYS A 346 -6.75 1.88 -7.59
N PHE A 347 -6.84 1.77 -6.27
CA PHE A 347 -7.33 0.58 -5.55
C PHE A 347 -8.85 0.57 -5.35
N ARG A 348 -9.58 1.56 -5.90
CA ARG A 348 -11.05 1.65 -5.83
C ARG A 348 -11.58 1.52 -4.40
N THR A 349 -10.89 2.16 -3.47
CA THR A 349 -11.23 2.20 -2.06
C THR A 349 -11.27 3.66 -1.66
N PRO A 350 -12.44 4.32 -1.78
CA PRO A 350 -12.63 5.66 -1.24
C PRO A 350 -12.24 5.67 0.23
N GLU A 351 -11.54 6.71 0.67
CA GLU A 351 -11.01 6.81 2.04
C GLU A 351 -10.10 5.62 2.41
N LEU A 352 -9.12 5.30 1.55
CA LEU A 352 -8.19 4.19 1.77
C LEU A 352 -7.49 4.31 3.14
N PRO A 353 -7.62 3.31 4.02
CA PRO A 353 -6.96 3.32 5.31
C PRO A 353 -5.44 3.46 5.23
N PHE A 354 -4.88 4.35 6.05
CA PHE A 354 -3.45 4.65 6.06
C PHE A 354 -2.91 4.84 7.49
N ALA A 355 -1.95 4.01 7.90
CA ALA A 355 -1.17 4.27 9.11
C ALA A 355 0.14 4.98 8.74
N ILE A 356 0.32 6.21 9.22
CA ILE A 356 1.51 7.03 8.97
C ILE A 356 2.43 6.91 10.17
N ILE A 357 3.61 6.31 9.98
CA ILE A 357 4.60 6.12 11.05
C ILE A 357 5.54 7.33 11.07
N GLN A 358 5.64 7.97 12.23
CA GLN A 358 6.53 9.11 12.41
C GLN A 358 7.99 8.70 12.28
N LEU A 359 8.85 9.62 11.84
CA LEU A 359 10.28 9.34 11.79
C LEU A 359 10.87 9.20 13.21
N ALA A 360 11.93 8.39 13.32
CA ALA A 360 12.60 8.12 14.58
C ALA A 360 13.44 9.32 15.05
N PRO A 361 13.59 9.56 16.37
CA PRO A 361 14.44 10.63 16.88
C PRO A 361 15.85 10.61 16.28
N ARG A 362 16.39 11.79 15.96
CA ARG A 362 17.70 11.95 15.32
C ARG A 362 18.58 12.97 16.00
N SER A 363 19.77 12.54 16.44
CA SER A 363 20.76 13.41 17.12
C SER A 363 21.62 14.21 16.16
N ASP A 364 21.71 13.78 14.91
CA ASP A 364 22.57 14.38 13.90
C ASP A 364 21.88 15.51 13.11
N ILE A 365 20.64 15.85 13.48
CA ILE A 365 19.88 16.97 12.94
C ILE A 365 19.60 17.99 14.05
N THR A 366 19.89 19.26 13.79
CA THR A 366 19.68 20.35 14.75
C THR A 366 18.71 21.43 14.25
N GLN A 367 18.19 21.28 13.03
CA GLN A 367 17.33 22.27 12.39
C GLN A 367 15.84 22.00 12.63
N ASP A 368 15.05 23.07 12.64
CA ASP A 368 13.61 23.05 12.93
C ASP A 368 12.75 22.38 11.84
N TRP A 369 13.28 22.17 10.63
CA TRP A 369 12.54 21.47 9.57
C TRP A 369 12.19 20.02 9.96
N TYR A 370 12.95 19.38 10.85
CA TYR A 370 12.67 18.01 11.27
C TYR A 370 11.46 17.89 12.20
N PRO A 371 11.38 18.63 13.33
CA PRO A 371 10.16 18.62 14.12
C PRO A 371 8.96 19.18 13.33
N ASP A 372 9.14 20.15 12.44
CA ASP A 372 8.08 20.58 11.51
C ASP A 372 7.62 19.45 10.58
N PHE A 373 8.53 18.58 10.12
CA PHE A 373 8.20 17.41 9.34
C PHE A 373 7.32 16.41 10.11
N LEU A 374 7.64 16.14 11.38
CA LEU A 374 6.83 15.27 12.23
C LEU A 374 5.40 15.81 12.39
N LEU A 375 5.26 17.15 12.52
CA LEU A 375 3.96 17.82 12.55
C LEU A 375 3.25 17.77 11.20
N THR A 376 3.97 17.84 10.08
CA THR A 376 3.39 17.63 8.74
C THR A 376 2.81 16.23 8.59
N GLN A 377 3.53 15.17 9.02
CA GLN A 377 3.01 13.80 8.99
C GLN A 377 1.70 13.68 9.78
N HIS A 378 1.63 14.34 10.93
CA HIS A 378 0.41 14.41 11.73
C HIS A 378 -0.70 15.22 11.06
N ARG A 379 -0.39 16.34 10.42
CA ARG A 379 -1.37 17.19 9.73
C ARG A 379 -2.14 16.42 8.66
N VAL A 380 -1.45 15.56 7.89
CA VAL A 380 -2.09 14.70 6.87
C VAL A 380 -3.13 13.75 7.48
N VAL A 381 -2.92 13.31 8.72
CA VAL A 381 -3.88 12.50 9.49
C VAL A 381 -5.07 13.35 9.94
N LYS A 382 -4.82 14.55 10.50
CA LYS A 382 -5.89 15.45 10.96
C LYS A 382 -6.88 15.85 9.88
N ASP A 383 -6.46 15.90 8.62
CA ASP A 383 -7.36 16.21 7.51
C ASP A 383 -8.39 15.08 7.27
N ASN A 384 -8.09 13.83 7.65
CA ASN A 384 -8.95 12.66 7.43
C ASN A 384 -8.78 11.61 8.56
N PRO A 385 -9.21 11.92 9.80
CA PRO A 385 -8.91 11.10 10.98
C PRO A 385 -9.69 9.79 11.04
N GLU A 386 -10.78 9.65 10.29
CA GLU A 386 -11.63 8.44 10.28
C GLU A 386 -10.97 7.23 9.61
N THR A 387 -9.97 7.47 8.76
CA THR A 387 -9.29 6.41 7.99
C THR A 387 -7.77 6.47 8.09
N ARG A 388 -7.23 7.48 8.78
CA ARG A 388 -5.79 7.65 8.96
C ARG A 388 -5.42 7.64 10.43
N ALA A 389 -4.33 6.95 10.75
CA ALA A 389 -3.74 6.93 12.09
C ALA A 389 -2.30 7.45 12.04
N ILE A 390 -1.93 8.30 12.98
CA ILE A 390 -0.54 8.69 13.22
C ILE A 390 0.08 7.74 14.24
N ILE A 391 1.30 7.25 13.98
CA ILE A 391 2.02 6.34 14.88
C ILE A 391 3.28 7.04 15.38
N PRO A 392 3.23 7.68 16.56
CA PRO A 392 4.43 8.19 17.23
C PRO A 392 5.35 7.04 17.63
N ILE A 393 6.65 7.24 17.42
CA ILE A 393 7.68 6.25 17.75
C ILE A 393 8.87 6.88 18.50
N HIS A 394 8.69 8.08 19.07
CA HIS A 394 9.79 8.73 19.79
C HIS A 394 10.22 7.96 21.05
N ASP A 395 9.43 6.99 21.51
CA ASP A 395 9.70 6.16 22.69
C ASP A 395 10.47 4.86 22.39
N VAL A 396 10.76 4.56 21.11
CA VAL A 396 11.42 3.30 20.73
C VAL A 396 12.90 3.34 21.06
N ASP A 397 13.46 2.18 21.44
CA ASP A 397 14.90 2.07 21.69
C ASP A 397 15.67 2.42 20.40
N LEU A 398 16.56 3.41 20.51
CA LEU A 398 17.36 3.91 19.39
C LEU A 398 18.56 3.01 19.04
N THR A 399 18.66 1.82 19.62
CA THR A 399 19.67 0.82 19.25
C THR A 399 19.63 0.58 17.74
N TRP A 400 20.69 0.97 17.04
CA TRP A 400 20.78 0.97 15.58
C TRP A 400 21.86 0.01 15.05
N ASN A 401 22.70 -0.54 15.92
CA ASN A 401 23.81 -1.43 15.56
C ASN A 401 23.64 -2.82 16.17
N TYR A 402 23.53 -3.84 15.31
CA TYR A 402 23.56 -5.24 15.69
C TYR A 402 24.41 -6.04 14.70
N GLY A 403 25.71 -6.16 14.98
CA GLY A 403 26.62 -7.02 14.21
C GLY A 403 26.66 -6.72 12.71
N ASP A 404 26.36 -7.71 11.88
CA ASP A 404 26.71 -7.77 10.45
C ASP A 404 25.87 -6.90 9.49
N TYR A 405 24.86 -6.18 9.98
CA TYR A 405 24.08 -5.28 9.12
C TYR A 405 24.92 -4.06 8.71
N TYR A 406 25.10 -3.84 7.41
CA TYR A 406 26.12 -2.95 6.83
C TYR A 406 25.68 -1.48 6.71
N ASP A 407 24.37 -1.18 6.81
CA ASP A 407 23.82 0.19 6.74
C ASP A 407 23.68 0.82 8.15
N ARG A 408 24.85 1.11 8.75
CA ARG A 408 25.05 1.43 10.17
C ARG A 408 25.00 2.93 10.47
N GLN A 409 23.83 3.57 10.29
CA GLN A 409 23.62 4.95 10.72
C GLN A 409 22.63 5.02 11.89
N PRO A 410 22.76 6.01 12.81
CA PRO A 410 21.84 6.22 13.93
C PRO A 410 20.40 6.63 13.52
N VAL A 411 20.05 6.41 12.24
CA VAL A 411 18.79 6.76 11.58
C VAL A 411 17.82 5.56 11.56
N HIS A 412 18.35 4.34 11.72
CA HIS A 412 17.60 3.10 11.57
C HIS A 412 17.54 2.32 12.89
N PRO A 413 16.68 2.70 13.87
CA PRO A 413 16.53 1.93 15.10
C PRO A 413 16.06 0.52 14.78
N LEU A 414 16.65 -0.49 15.43
CA LEU A 414 16.36 -1.91 15.24
C LEU A 414 15.19 -2.38 16.11
N ASP A 415 14.73 -1.58 17.08
CA ASP A 415 13.54 -1.90 17.86
C ASP A 415 12.26 -1.63 17.06
N LYS A 416 11.87 -2.60 16.22
CA LYS A 416 10.71 -2.51 15.33
C LYS A 416 9.42 -3.08 15.92
N ALA A 417 9.53 -3.89 16.97
CA ALA A 417 8.39 -4.61 17.51
C ALA A 417 7.31 -3.70 18.12
N PRO A 418 7.65 -2.66 18.91
CA PRO A 418 6.66 -1.68 19.38
C PRO A 418 5.99 -0.95 18.21
N VAL A 419 6.74 -0.62 17.15
CA VAL A 419 6.21 0.08 15.97
C VAL A 419 5.17 -0.77 15.25
N GLY A 420 5.49 -2.02 14.90
CA GLY A 420 4.56 -2.92 14.21
C GLY A 420 3.30 -3.22 15.04
N THR A 421 3.49 -3.48 16.34
CA THR A 421 2.38 -3.78 17.27
C THR A 421 1.45 -2.58 17.44
N ARG A 422 2.02 -1.38 17.66
CA ARG A 422 1.26 -0.13 17.81
C ARG A 422 0.49 0.22 16.55
N THR A 423 1.13 0.07 15.39
CA THR A 423 0.49 0.27 14.08
C THR A 423 -0.70 -0.66 13.91
N ALA A 424 -0.57 -1.95 14.24
CA ALA A 424 -1.67 -2.91 14.15
C ALA A 424 -2.82 -2.57 15.10
N LYS A 425 -2.52 -2.24 16.36
CA LYS A 425 -3.54 -1.86 17.36
C LYS A 425 -4.28 -0.58 17.00
N ALA A 426 -3.59 0.41 16.44
CA ALA A 426 -4.21 1.63 15.92
C ALA A 426 -5.19 1.31 14.79
N MET A 427 -4.80 0.47 13.81
CA MET A 427 -5.69 0.09 12.72
C MET A 427 -6.82 -0.86 13.14
N LEU A 428 -6.59 -1.74 14.13
CA LEU A 428 -7.65 -2.54 14.77
C LEU A 428 -8.72 -1.66 15.40
N THR A 429 -8.29 -0.58 16.08
CA THR A 429 -9.19 0.41 16.68
C THR A 429 -9.94 1.16 15.59
N LEU A 430 -9.22 1.76 14.64
CA LEU A 430 -9.80 2.67 13.65
C LEU A 430 -10.72 1.97 12.65
N ILE A 431 -10.31 0.80 12.15
CA ILE A 431 -10.95 0.15 10.99
C ILE A 431 -11.88 -0.99 11.39
N TYR A 432 -11.59 -1.65 12.51
CA TYR A 432 -12.37 -2.82 12.96
C TYR A 432 -13.14 -2.54 14.25
N GLN A 433 -13.01 -1.35 14.84
CA GLN A 433 -13.66 -0.95 16.09
C GLN A 433 -13.43 -1.99 17.20
N TYR A 434 -12.26 -2.64 17.20
CA TYR A 434 -11.93 -3.73 18.11
C TYR A 434 -11.73 -3.24 19.56
N SER A 435 -11.27 -1.99 19.70
CA SER A 435 -11.08 -1.27 20.96
C SER A 435 -11.14 0.23 20.64
N THR A 436 -11.43 1.10 21.60
CA THR A 436 -11.42 2.56 21.41
C THR A 436 -10.08 3.22 21.73
N ASP A 437 -9.15 2.50 22.36
CA ASP A 437 -8.14 3.17 23.21
C ASP A 437 -6.70 3.11 22.68
N TYR A 438 -6.45 2.48 21.52
CA TYR A 438 -5.08 2.32 20.98
C TYR A 438 -4.64 3.39 19.99
N LEU A 439 -5.44 4.43 19.78
CA LEU A 439 -5.02 5.61 19.02
C LEU A 439 -4.08 6.49 19.86
N ALA A 440 -3.16 7.18 19.17
CA ALA A 440 -2.24 8.08 19.84
C ALA A 440 -2.99 9.31 20.35
N PRO A 441 -2.78 9.76 21.60
CA PRO A 441 -3.42 10.98 22.07
C PRO A 441 -2.92 12.18 21.31
N GLU A 442 -3.85 13.02 20.85
CA GLU A 442 -3.56 14.21 20.09
C GLU A 442 -4.08 15.44 20.82
N TYR A 443 -3.30 16.52 20.80
CA TYR A 443 -3.80 17.81 21.21
C TYR A 443 -5.01 18.21 20.35
N THR A 444 -6.08 18.65 21.02
CA THR A 444 -7.34 19.11 20.40
C THR A 444 -7.49 20.63 20.50
N HIS A 445 -7.57 21.15 21.73
CA HIS A 445 -7.79 22.55 22.04
C HIS A 445 -7.18 22.90 23.39
N HIS A 446 -7.17 24.19 23.72
CA HIS A 446 -6.77 24.65 25.04
C HIS A 446 -7.74 25.69 25.58
N GLU A 447 -7.75 25.84 26.90
CA GLU A 447 -8.45 26.90 27.62
C GLU A 447 -7.44 27.66 28.47
N ILE A 448 -7.61 28.97 28.57
CA ILE A 448 -6.85 29.82 29.49
C ILE A 448 -7.75 30.14 30.67
N VAL A 449 -7.38 29.68 31.85
CA VAL A 449 -8.10 29.92 33.11
C VAL A 449 -7.13 30.61 34.05
N ASP A 450 -7.41 31.87 34.38
CA ASP A 450 -6.49 32.74 35.13
C ASP A 450 -5.10 32.82 34.47
N SER A 451 -4.06 32.27 35.13
CA SER A 451 -2.68 32.21 34.63
C SER A 451 -2.27 30.81 34.16
N GLU A 452 -3.24 29.90 34.01
CA GLU A 452 -3.02 28.52 33.58
C GLU A 452 -3.49 28.28 32.16
N VAL A 453 -2.74 27.45 31.43
CA VAL A 453 -3.14 26.93 30.13
C VAL A 453 -3.48 25.45 30.26
N HIS A 454 -4.72 25.10 30.01
CA HIS A 454 -5.27 23.75 30.10
C HIS A 454 -5.28 23.14 28.69
N LEU A 455 -4.38 22.21 28.39
CA LEU A 455 -4.26 21.55 27.09
C LEU A 455 -5.05 20.24 27.08
N TYR A 456 -6.02 20.08 26.19
CA TYR A 456 -6.90 18.90 26.13
C TYR A 456 -6.51 17.93 25.01
N PHE A 457 -6.60 16.63 25.31
CA PHE A 457 -6.25 15.54 24.40
C PHE A 457 -7.43 14.60 24.13
N ASN A 458 -7.56 14.16 22.87
CA ASN A 458 -8.42 13.01 22.51
C ASN A 458 -7.64 11.69 22.71
N HIS A 459 -8.33 10.54 22.58
CA HIS A 459 -7.73 9.19 22.72
C HIS A 459 -7.00 8.99 24.06
N ALA A 460 -7.47 9.70 25.08
CA ALA A 460 -6.94 9.75 26.43
C ALA A 460 -8.09 9.77 27.45
N GLU A 461 -9.21 9.15 27.13
CA GLU A 461 -10.42 9.09 27.97
C GLU A 461 -10.15 8.41 29.31
N ALA A 462 -9.28 7.39 29.33
CA ALA A 462 -8.76 6.75 30.55
C ALA A 462 -7.71 7.60 31.29
N GLY A 463 -7.32 8.74 30.71
CA GLY A 463 -6.36 9.71 31.21
C GLY A 463 -4.93 9.54 30.66
N LEU A 464 -4.11 10.54 30.96
CA LEU A 464 -2.69 10.57 30.61
C LEU A 464 -1.82 10.02 31.75
N LYS A 465 -0.58 9.67 31.43
CA LYS A 465 0.47 9.31 32.38
C LYS A 465 1.84 9.70 31.83
N THR A 466 2.82 9.79 32.71
CA THR A 466 4.24 9.86 32.33
C THR A 466 4.91 8.49 32.45
N LYS A 467 5.95 8.25 31.66
CA LYS A 467 6.82 7.06 31.76
C LYS A 467 8.23 7.47 32.23
N GLY A 468 8.83 6.69 33.13
CA GLY A 468 10.21 6.88 33.61
C GLY A 468 10.49 8.10 34.50
N SER A 469 9.55 9.04 34.64
CA SER A 469 9.66 10.25 35.47
C SER A 469 8.26 10.70 35.91
N SER A 470 8.12 11.32 37.08
CA SER A 470 6.86 11.96 37.51
C SER A 470 6.63 13.34 36.85
N LYS A 471 7.70 13.96 36.33
CA LYS A 471 7.61 15.22 35.57
C LYS A 471 7.38 14.93 34.09
N ILE A 472 6.57 15.77 33.44
CA ILE A 472 6.48 15.84 31.97
C ILE A 472 7.78 16.42 31.44
N LYS A 473 8.45 15.69 30.54
CA LYS A 473 9.66 16.12 29.85
C LYS A 473 9.31 16.69 28.48
N MET A 474 10.20 17.52 27.94
CA MET A 474 10.08 18.11 26.60
C MET A 474 8.79 18.92 26.38
N LEU A 475 8.26 19.52 27.45
CA LEU A 475 7.16 20.48 27.40
C LEU A 475 7.74 21.90 27.50
N GLN A 476 7.47 22.73 26.50
CA GLN A 476 8.14 24.01 26.31
C GLN A 476 7.15 25.11 25.96
N VAL A 477 7.44 26.32 26.45
CA VAL A 477 6.91 27.55 25.85
C VAL A 477 7.96 28.13 24.91
N ILE A 478 7.52 28.64 23.75
CA ILE A 478 8.32 29.39 22.80
C ILE A 478 7.82 30.83 22.83
N LYS A 479 8.67 31.75 23.29
CA LYS A 479 8.35 33.18 23.39
C LYS A 479 8.29 33.84 22.00
N LYS A 480 7.66 35.02 21.93
CA LYS A 480 7.59 35.86 20.71
C LYS A 480 8.96 36.24 20.13
N ASN A 481 10.01 36.23 20.94
CA ASN A 481 11.39 36.47 20.52
C ASN A 481 12.13 35.17 20.09
N GLY A 482 11.44 34.02 20.04
CA GLY A 482 11.99 32.72 19.67
C GLY A 482 12.67 31.94 20.81
N THR A 483 12.80 32.52 22.02
CA THR A 483 13.40 31.82 23.17
C THR A 483 12.52 30.64 23.60
N ARG A 484 13.12 29.46 23.76
CA ARG A 484 12.46 28.25 24.26
C ARG A 484 12.73 28.09 25.76
N VAL A 485 11.69 27.82 26.54
CA VAL A 485 11.79 27.61 27.98
C VAL A 485 11.03 26.34 28.34
N ASP A 486 11.70 25.40 29.00
CA ASP A 486 11.05 24.21 29.56
C ASP A 486 10.09 24.63 30.68
N VAL A 487 8.88 24.10 30.66
CA VAL A 487 7.84 24.38 31.67
C VAL A 487 7.38 23.11 32.34
N THR A 488 6.89 23.24 33.58
CA THR A 488 6.26 22.13 34.28
C THR A 488 4.78 22.06 33.92
N GLY A 489 4.29 20.86 33.67
CA GLY A 489 2.86 20.59 33.49
C GLY A 489 2.35 19.56 34.49
N VAL A 490 1.09 19.70 34.89
CA VAL A 490 0.37 18.77 35.77
C VAL A 490 -0.66 18.00 34.92
N ILE A 491 -0.67 16.68 35.04
CA ILE A 491 -1.69 15.85 34.38
C ILE A 491 -2.96 15.85 35.24
N ASP A 492 -4.08 16.16 34.61
CA ASP A 492 -5.42 16.03 35.19
C ASP A 492 -6.33 15.33 34.17
N GLY A 493 -6.65 14.06 34.39
CA GLY A 493 -7.42 13.26 33.43
C GLY A 493 -6.79 13.24 32.03
N ASN A 494 -7.52 13.73 31.04
CA ASN A 494 -7.09 13.84 29.64
C ASN A 494 -6.46 15.20 29.28
N LYS A 495 -6.14 16.05 30.27
CA LYS A 495 -5.51 17.35 30.04
C LYS A 495 -4.17 17.51 30.76
N VAL A 496 -3.38 18.44 30.25
CA VAL A 496 -2.14 18.92 30.87
C VAL A 496 -2.31 20.40 31.21
N ILE A 497 -2.15 20.74 32.49
CA ILE A 497 -2.25 22.11 33.00
C ILE A 497 -0.84 22.69 33.12
N ILE A 498 -0.60 23.84 32.50
CA ILE A 498 0.67 24.57 32.53
C ILE A 498 0.45 25.87 33.27
N ASN A 499 1.24 26.13 34.31
CA ASN A 499 1.28 27.42 34.98
C ASN A 499 2.49 28.23 34.48
N TYR A 500 2.25 29.43 33.96
CA TYR A 500 3.31 30.28 33.43
C TYR A 500 3.00 31.77 33.65
N ASP A 501 3.81 32.45 34.46
CA ASP A 501 3.53 33.80 34.98
C ASP A 501 3.32 34.89 33.90
N ASN A 502 3.93 34.75 32.72
CA ASN A 502 3.88 35.78 31.67
C ASN A 502 3.44 35.23 30.32
N LEU A 503 2.17 34.82 30.23
CA LEU A 503 1.56 34.32 28.99
C LEU A 503 1.62 35.35 27.84
N ALA A 504 1.69 36.66 28.14
CA ALA A 504 1.77 37.70 27.11
C ALA A 504 3.06 37.64 26.27
N GLU A 505 4.13 37.04 26.79
CA GLU A 505 5.38 36.79 26.04
C GLU A 505 5.35 35.50 25.22
N VAL A 506 4.43 34.58 25.51
CA VAL A 506 4.34 33.27 24.87
C VAL A 506 3.76 33.41 23.46
N GLN A 507 4.38 32.74 22.49
CA GLN A 507 3.88 32.63 21.13
C GLN A 507 3.39 31.21 20.83
N TYR A 508 4.11 30.19 21.31
CA TYR A 508 3.73 28.80 21.16
C TYR A 508 3.90 28.01 22.45
N ILE A 509 3.11 26.96 22.59
CA ILE A 509 3.38 25.85 23.51
C ILE A 509 3.69 24.62 22.67
N ALA A 510 4.73 23.88 23.02
CA ALA A 510 5.18 22.72 22.27
C ALA A 510 5.51 21.54 23.18
N TYR A 511 5.25 20.34 22.70
CA TYR A 511 5.60 19.09 23.35
C TYR A 511 6.30 18.16 22.34
N GLY A 512 7.46 17.61 22.70
CA GLY A 512 8.23 16.73 21.82
C GLY A 512 8.69 17.37 20.50
N TYR A 513 8.67 18.70 20.40
CA TYR A 513 9.05 19.48 19.22
C TYR A 513 10.57 19.66 19.14
N ALA A 514 11.27 18.57 18.83
CA ALA A 514 12.71 18.52 18.61
C ALA A 514 13.07 17.39 17.65
N ALA A 515 14.25 17.47 17.01
CA ALA A 515 14.76 16.37 16.19
C ALA A 515 15.12 15.14 17.05
N MET A 516 15.78 15.37 18.19
CA MET A 516 15.97 14.36 19.22
C MET A 516 14.88 14.51 20.28
N ASN A 517 13.71 13.91 20.05
CA ASN A 517 12.55 13.94 20.95
C ASN A 517 12.38 12.67 21.81
N HIS A 518 13.43 11.85 21.94
CA HIS A 518 13.39 10.57 22.65
C HIS A 518 13.11 10.69 24.17
N ASP A 519 13.35 11.87 24.75
CA ASP A 519 13.04 12.14 26.16
C ASP A 519 11.56 12.48 26.41
N ALA A 520 10.75 12.67 25.36
CA ALA A 520 9.33 12.94 25.49
C ALA A 520 8.63 11.74 26.12
N ASN A 521 7.88 11.96 27.21
CA ASN A 521 7.49 10.90 28.12
C ASN A 521 6.01 10.87 28.53
N LEU A 522 5.15 11.60 27.81
CA LEU A 522 3.69 11.63 28.00
C LEU A 522 3.01 10.56 27.13
N PHE A 523 2.12 9.78 27.76
CA PHE A 523 1.40 8.66 27.14
C PHE A 523 -0.05 8.64 27.63
N ASN A 524 -0.94 7.93 26.95
CA ASN A 524 -2.19 7.49 27.57
C ASN A 524 -1.95 6.32 28.54
N LYS A 525 -3.00 5.90 29.27
CA LYS A 525 -2.90 4.76 30.20
C LYS A 525 -2.46 3.44 29.55
N LEU A 526 -2.66 3.28 28.23
CA LEU A 526 -2.30 2.09 27.47
C LEU A 526 -0.88 2.13 26.87
N ASP A 527 -0.03 3.05 27.32
CA ASP A 527 1.36 3.18 26.85
C ASP A 527 1.48 3.56 25.36
N VAL A 528 0.48 4.28 24.82
CA VAL A 528 0.59 4.93 23.51
C VAL A 528 1.13 6.35 23.70
N PRO A 529 2.24 6.73 23.03
CA PRO A 529 2.84 8.06 23.20
C PRO A 529 1.94 9.16 22.65
N VAL A 530 1.91 10.31 23.33
CA VAL A 530 1.23 11.52 22.84
C VAL A 530 1.93 12.05 21.59
N VAL A 531 1.16 12.41 20.57
CA VAL A 531 1.70 12.98 19.32
C VAL A 531 2.39 14.31 19.61
N PRO A 532 3.64 14.53 19.15
CA PRO A 532 4.30 15.83 19.26
C PRO A 532 3.44 16.96 18.69
N PHE A 533 3.46 18.14 19.32
CA PHE A 533 2.68 19.28 18.86
C PHE A 533 3.43 20.60 19.08
N LYS A 534 3.00 21.62 18.33
CA LYS A 534 3.34 23.03 18.52
C LYS A 534 2.10 23.86 18.23
N ILE A 535 1.53 24.44 19.27
CA ILE A 535 0.27 25.20 19.20
C ILE A 535 0.56 26.67 19.42
N LYS A 536 -0.15 27.54 18.70
CA LYS A 536 -0.08 28.98 18.93
C LYS A 536 -1.00 29.33 20.09
N LEU A 537 -0.48 30.11 21.05
CA LEU A 537 -1.25 30.67 22.15
C LEU A 537 -1.90 31.99 21.75
#